data_AF-A0A0S4IPX3-F1
#
_entry.id   AF-A0A0S4IPX3-F1
#
_cell.length_a   1.000
_cell.length_b   1.000
_cell.length_c   1.000
_cell.angle_alpha   90.00
_cell.angle_beta   90.00
_cell.angle_gamma   90.00
#
_symmetry.space_group_name_H-M   'P 1'
#
loop_
_entity.id
_entity.type
_entity.pdbx_description
1 polymer ?
#
loop_
_entity_poly.entity_id
_entity_poly.type
_entity_poly.pdbx_seq_one_letter_code
_entity_poly.pdbx_strand_id
1 'polypeptide(L)'
;MPSRALQDLLLQSRSGLTYPSQLCSQATPIEPLNCVRNDVGRPQQCCPLCSKLLVSESLVQHLDKCNQNLTSCPHCSQGVAVAELDDHIQSCPSNFRSCYVCHSRISSCDLAQHLQTCGHGKVLRMFHGTSLMAARSIMQEGFRASTKGLLGSGVYVTKDPSKAQQYGPVIIECDVHIGAVAVINKRHHSIQKCWSAHGFDCAWIPPHSGVVSTGMEEHCVSDPRRVVAVSMSSALEVRPPL
;
A
#
# COMPACT_ATOMS: atom_id res chain seq x y z
N MET A 1 -11.59 9.87 10.54
CA MET A 1 -12.36 9.48 11.74
C MET A 1 -11.69 10.14 12.93
N PRO A 2 -12.39 10.91 13.78
CA PRO A 2 -11.78 11.47 14.98
C PRO A 2 -11.17 10.34 15.82
N SER A 3 -10.08 10.62 16.54
CA SER A 3 -9.56 9.64 17.51
C SER A 3 -10.68 9.23 18.47
N ARG A 4 -10.70 7.96 18.94
CA ARG A 4 -11.72 7.47 19.88
C ARG A 4 -11.93 8.42 21.07
N ALA A 5 -10.84 9.04 21.55
CA ALA A 5 -10.87 10.03 22.63
C ALA A 5 -11.70 11.29 22.30
N LEU A 6 -11.74 11.72 21.04
CA LEU A 6 -12.54 12.87 20.59
C LEU A 6 -14.02 12.52 20.40
N GLN A 7 -14.34 11.28 20.01
CA GLN A 7 -15.73 10.79 19.96
C GLN A 7 -16.34 10.74 21.36
N ASP A 8 -15.57 10.31 22.36
CA ASP A 8 -16.00 10.25 23.76
C ASP A 8 -16.24 11.66 24.34
N LEU A 9 -15.42 12.66 23.99
CA LEU A 9 -15.62 14.06 24.40
C LEU A 9 -16.87 14.70 23.76
N LEU A 10 -17.15 14.41 22.49
CA LEU A 10 -18.30 14.98 21.77
C LEU A 10 -19.64 14.40 22.26
N LEU A 11 -19.67 13.13 22.66
CA LEU A 11 -20.85 12.47 23.24
C LEU A 11 -21.24 13.09 24.60
N GLN A 12 -20.27 13.45 25.43
CA GLN A 12 -20.50 14.07 26.76
C GLN A 12 -21.07 15.49 26.67
N SER A 13 -20.90 16.18 25.54
CA SER A 13 -21.45 17.53 25.31
C SER A 13 -22.92 17.55 24.87
N ARG A 14 -23.50 16.40 24.51
CA ARG A 14 -24.87 16.29 23.95
C ARG A 14 -25.89 15.64 24.86
N SER A 15 -25.47 14.84 25.84
CA SER A 15 -26.38 14.19 26.80
C SER A 15 -26.19 14.78 28.18
N GLY A 16 -27.05 15.72 28.57
CA GLY A 16 -27.24 16.11 29.97
C GLY A 16 -27.86 14.99 30.81
N LEU A 17 -27.25 13.80 30.80
CA LEU A 17 -27.70 12.61 31.49
C LEU A 17 -26.71 12.25 32.58
N THR A 18 -27.11 12.52 33.82
CA THR A 18 -26.59 11.86 35.01
C THR A 18 -26.95 10.37 34.95
N TYR A 19 -25.98 9.46 35.08
CA TYR A 19 -26.25 8.05 35.36
C TYR A 19 -25.52 7.57 36.63
N PRO A 20 -26.09 6.58 37.35
CA PRO A 20 -25.85 6.35 38.76
C PRO A 20 -24.60 5.51 39.02
N SER A 21 -24.16 5.64 40.27
CA SER A 21 -23.13 4.88 40.95
C SER A 21 -23.25 3.36 40.73
N GLN A 22 -22.20 2.72 40.21
CA GLN A 22 -21.38 1.73 40.94
C GLN A 22 -20.33 1.05 40.04
N LEU A 23 -19.09 1.03 40.57
CA LEU A 23 -18.02 0.04 40.41
C LEU A 23 -17.23 -0.02 39.07
N CYS A 24 -16.12 0.72 39.01
CA CYS A 24 -14.80 0.11 38.77
C CYS A 24 -13.69 1.06 39.26
N SER A 25 -13.01 0.64 40.33
CA SER A 25 -11.91 1.34 40.99
C SER A 25 -10.62 1.19 40.17
N GLN A 26 -10.23 2.25 39.46
CA GLN A 26 -8.86 2.71 39.13
C GLN A 26 -8.83 3.65 37.90
N ALA A 27 -9.69 4.67 37.87
CA ALA A 27 -9.50 5.83 37.00
C ALA A 27 -9.31 7.05 37.89
N THR A 28 -8.15 7.70 37.77
CA THR A 28 -7.92 9.04 38.31
C THR A 28 -9.04 9.96 37.82
N PRO A 29 -9.62 10.82 38.69
CA PRO A 29 -10.64 11.76 38.25
C PRO A 29 -10.06 12.63 37.13
N ILE A 30 -10.69 12.61 35.96
CA ILE A 30 -10.47 13.65 34.97
C ILE A 30 -11.10 14.90 35.59
N GLU A 31 -10.27 15.78 36.13
CA GLU A 31 -10.69 17.09 36.64
C GLU A 31 -11.63 17.75 35.62
N PRO A 32 -12.79 18.27 36.05
CA PRO A 32 -13.73 18.91 35.14
C PRO A 32 -13.04 20.09 34.45
N LEU A 33 -13.10 20.11 33.12
CA LEU A 33 -12.66 21.18 32.22
C LEU A 33 -12.68 22.55 32.92
N ASN A 34 -11.48 23.07 33.23
CA ASN A 34 -11.30 24.35 33.93
C ASN A 34 -12.09 25.47 33.23
N CYS A 35 -13.25 25.81 33.79
CA CYS A 35 -14.04 26.95 33.38
C CYS A 35 -13.50 28.18 34.14
N VAL A 36 -12.65 28.99 33.51
CA VAL A 36 -12.24 30.28 34.08
C VAL A 36 -13.44 31.23 33.99
N ARG A 37 -13.97 31.66 35.15
CA ARG A 37 -15.03 32.68 35.23
C ARG A 37 -14.39 34.05 35.12
N ASN A 38 -14.80 34.85 34.15
CA ASN A 38 -14.62 36.30 34.15
C ASN A 38 -15.98 36.98 34.37
N ASP A 39 -15.97 38.13 35.04
CA ASP A 39 -17.10 38.91 35.60
C ASP A 39 -18.18 39.41 34.61
N VAL A 40 -18.23 38.89 33.38
CA VAL A 40 -19.29 39.21 32.41
C VAL A 40 -19.80 37.92 31.73
N GLY A 41 -20.55 37.12 32.50
CA GLY A 41 -21.73 36.39 32.01
C GLY A 41 -21.62 35.28 30.94
N ARG A 42 -20.45 34.85 30.46
CA ARG A 42 -20.33 33.67 29.57
C ARG A 42 -19.21 32.72 30.02
N PRO A 43 -19.47 31.40 30.17
CA PRO A 43 -18.41 30.44 30.41
C PRO A 43 -17.48 30.41 29.19
N GLN A 44 -16.24 30.84 29.37
CA GLN A 44 -15.22 30.75 28.33
C GLN A 44 -14.68 29.31 28.34
N GLN A 45 -14.75 28.65 27.19
CA GLN A 45 -14.26 27.28 27.03
C GLN A 45 -12.78 27.31 26.69
N CYS A 46 -11.98 26.41 27.24
CA CYS A 46 -10.60 26.19 26.81
C CYS A 46 -10.55 24.96 25.91
N CYS A 47 -9.68 24.99 24.88
CA CYS A 47 -9.39 23.79 24.12
C CYS A 47 -8.65 22.78 25.00
N PRO A 48 -9.10 21.51 25.11
CA PRO A 48 -8.43 20.51 25.94
C PRO A 48 -7.09 20.02 25.35
N LEU A 49 -6.81 20.33 24.08
CA LEU A 49 -5.61 19.86 23.38
C LEU A 49 -4.48 20.90 23.39
N CYS A 50 -4.81 22.19 23.29
CA CYS A 50 -3.82 23.27 23.24
C CYS A 50 -3.98 24.32 24.34
N SER A 51 -4.96 24.15 25.24
CA SER A 51 -5.27 25.05 26.36
C SER A 51 -5.67 26.48 25.96
N LYS A 52 -5.91 26.75 24.67
CA LYS A 52 -6.32 28.07 24.18
C LYS A 52 -7.73 28.43 24.66
N LEU A 53 -7.88 29.64 25.20
CA LEU A 53 -9.16 30.22 25.59
C LEU A 53 -9.99 30.58 24.35
N LEU A 54 -11.23 30.09 24.29
CA LEU A 54 -12.19 30.31 23.21
C LEU A 54 -13.21 31.35 23.67
N VAL A 55 -13.04 32.57 23.18
CA VAL A 55 -13.86 33.72 23.58
C VAL A 55 -15.14 33.82 22.74
N SER A 56 -15.04 33.55 21.43
CA SER A 56 -16.16 33.66 20.47
C SER A 56 -16.27 32.49 19.50
N GLU A 57 -15.25 31.63 19.44
CA GLU A 57 -15.20 30.46 18.56
C GLU A 57 -15.78 29.22 19.25
N SER A 58 -16.56 28.41 18.53
CA SER A 58 -17.03 27.13 19.07
C SER A 58 -15.86 26.17 19.29
N LEU A 59 -15.86 25.41 20.38
CA LEU A 59 -14.87 24.36 20.62
C LEU A 59 -14.75 23.38 19.46
N VAL A 60 -15.86 23.03 18.80
CA VAL A 60 -15.85 22.14 17.62
C VAL A 60 -15.09 22.78 16.45
N GLN A 61 -15.42 24.04 16.13
CA GLN A 61 -14.76 24.79 15.06
C GLN A 61 -13.27 24.98 15.33
N HIS A 62 -12.91 25.20 16.60
CA HIS A 62 -11.52 25.28 17.02
C HIS A 62 -10.80 23.93 16.85
N LEU A 63 -11.40 22.82 17.31
CA LEU A 63 -10.79 21.49 17.25
C LEU A 63 -10.51 21.04 15.81
N ASP A 64 -11.36 21.42 14.85
CA ASP A 64 -11.14 21.16 13.42
C ASP A 64 -9.87 21.83 12.88
N LYS A 65 -9.40 22.91 13.53
CA LYS A 65 -8.21 23.69 13.14
C LYS A 65 -7.11 23.69 14.20
N CYS A 66 -7.26 22.87 15.24
CA CYS A 66 -6.32 22.86 16.35
C CYS A 66 -5.08 22.08 15.95
N ASN A 67 -3.91 22.72 15.94
CA ASN A 67 -2.64 22.06 15.59
C ASN A 67 -2.24 20.93 16.56
N GLN A 68 -2.86 20.87 17.76
CA GLN A 68 -2.68 19.78 18.73
C GLN A 68 -3.70 18.65 18.56
N ASN A 69 -4.68 18.81 17.66
CA ASN A 69 -5.57 17.74 17.23
C ASN A 69 -4.86 16.88 16.19
N LEU A 70 -3.99 15.99 16.67
CA LEU A 70 -3.17 15.13 15.83
C LEU A 70 -3.90 13.82 15.50
N THR A 71 -3.68 13.34 14.29
CA THR A 71 -4.06 12.00 13.82
C THR A 71 -2.90 11.36 13.08
N SER A 72 -2.89 10.04 12.95
CA SER A 72 -1.81 9.35 12.23
C SER A 72 -2.07 9.32 10.73
N CYS A 73 -1.07 9.72 9.94
CA CYS A 73 -1.10 9.54 8.49
C CYS A 73 -1.20 8.03 8.16
N PRO A 74 -2.12 7.60 7.28
CA PRO A 74 -2.28 6.19 6.94
C PRO A 74 -1.11 5.61 6.13
N HIS A 75 -0.21 6.45 5.60
CA HIS A 75 0.90 6.03 4.75
C HIS A 75 2.25 5.98 5.48
N CYS A 76 2.54 6.95 6.35
CA CYS A 76 3.82 7.03 7.08
C CYS A 76 3.68 6.88 8.59
N SER A 77 2.46 6.78 9.12
CA SER A 77 2.14 6.69 10.55
C SER A 77 2.59 7.90 11.40
N GLN A 78 3.10 8.97 10.79
CA GLN A 78 3.44 10.21 11.49
C GLN A 78 2.18 10.89 12.03
N GLY A 79 2.29 11.49 13.21
CA GLY A 79 1.24 12.36 13.75
C GLY A 79 1.19 13.68 12.98
N VAL A 80 0.03 14.01 12.43
CA VAL A 80 -0.24 15.22 11.63
C VAL A 80 -1.49 15.87 12.18
N ALA A 81 -1.53 17.21 12.23
CA ALA A 81 -2.74 17.92 12.59
C ALA A 81 -3.88 17.53 11.63
N VAL A 82 -5.07 17.25 12.15
CA VAL A 82 -6.24 16.83 11.34
C VAL A 82 -6.51 17.82 10.21
N ALA A 83 -6.33 19.12 10.46
CA ALA A 83 -6.49 20.20 9.49
C ALA A 83 -5.52 20.12 8.30
N GLU A 84 -4.34 19.53 8.49
CA GLU A 84 -3.26 19.46 7.50
C GLU A 84 -3.14 18.06 6.88
N LEU A 85 -3.99 17.11 7.27
CA LEU A 85 -3.86 15.71 6.88
C LEU A 85 -3.95 15.52 5.36
N ASP A 86 -4.85 16.23 4.68
CA ASP A 86 -5.03 16.08 3.23
C ASP A 86 -3.82 16.60 2.45
N ASP A 87 -3.31 17.79 2.80
CA ASP A 87 -2.09 18.36 2.21
C ASP A 87 -0.86 17.48 2.49
N HIS A 88 -0.79 16.92 3.70
CA HIS A 88 0.22 15.93 4.04
C HIS A 88 0.08 14.69 3.17
N ILE A 89 -1.10 14.09 3.01
CA ILE A 89 -1.30 12.87 2.20
C ILE A 89 -0.86 13.11 0.75
N GLN A 90 -1.19 14.26 0.18
CA GLN A 90 -0.82 14.62 -1.19
C GLN A 90 0.70 14.73 -1.38
N SER A 91 1.44 15.14 -0.35
CA SER A 91 2.90 15.30 -0.38
C SER A 91 3.67 14.18 0.35
N CYS A 92 2.97 13.25 1.00
CA CYS A 92 3.55 12.23 1.87
C CYS A 92 4.46 11.29 1.06
N PRO A 93 5.77 11.22 1.34
CA PRO A 93 6.67 10.38 0.58
C PRO A 93 6.25 8.91 0.52
N SER A 94 5.66 8.41 1.61
CA SER A 94 5.16 7.04 1.73
C SER A 94 3.85 6.77 0.96
N ASN A 95 3.16 7.82 0.48
CA ASN A 95 2.00 7.70 -0.38
C ASN A 95 2.41 7.44 -1.85
N PHE A 96 3.70 7.52 -2.21
CA PHE A 96 4.15 7.27 -3.58
C PHE A 96 4.88 5.95 -3.73
N ARG A 97 4.77 5.35 -4.92
CA ARG A 97 5.48 4.16 -5.34
C ARG A 97 6.15 4.41 -6.68
N SER A 98 7.33 3.83 -6.87
CA SER A 98 7.98 3.82 -8.19
C SER A 98 7.31 2.77 -9.07
N CYS A 99 6.90 3.15 -10.27
CA CYS A 99 6.41 2.21 -11.27
C CYS A 99 7.56 1.31 -11.74
N TYR A 100 7.41 -0.01 -11.69
CA TYR A 100 8.47 -0.93 -12.12
C TYR A 100 8.71 -0.96 -13.63
N VAL A 101 7.82 -0.33 -14.41
CA VAL A 101 7.89 -0.29 -15.88
C VAL A 101 8.58 0.99 -16.35
N CYS A 102 8.11 2.15 -15.90
CA CYS A 102 8.62 3.45 -16.36
C CYS A 102 9.45 4.21 -15.31
N HIS A 103 9.57 3.68 -14.09
CA HIS A 103 10.29 4.29 -12.97
C HIS A 103 9.73 5.64 -12.48
N SER A 104 8.62 6.11 -13.04
CA SER A 104 7.94 7.31 -12.56
C SER A 104 7.38 7.09 -11.16
N ARG A 105 7.34 8.17 -10.37
CA ARG A 105 6.80 8.18 -9.02
C ARG A 105 5.30 8.43 -9.09
N ILE A 106 4.51 7.41 -8.79
CA ILE A 106 3.05 7.41 -8.91
C ILE A 106 2.44 7.35 -7.51
N SER A 107 1.32 8.04 -7.29
CA SER A 107 0.57 7.90 -6.04
C SER A 107 0.14 6.44 -5.84
N SER A 108 0.02 6.00 -4.60
CA SER A 108 -0.34 4.60 -4.30
C SER A 108 -1.76 4.27 -4.78
N CYS A 109 -2.67 5.26 -4.79
CA CYS A 109 -4.02 5.11 -5.31
C CYS A 109 -4.07 4.98 -6.84
N ASP A 110 -3.20 5.68 -7.58
CA ASP A 110 -3.26 5.70 -9.04
C ASP A 110 -2.40 4.61 -9.68
N LEU A 111 -1.52 3.95 -8.92
CA LEU A 111 -0.58 2.96 -9.46
C LEU A 111 -1.28 1.84 -10.25
N ALA A 112 -2.41 1.32 -9.75
CA ALA A 112 -3.16 0.27 -10.42
C ALA A 112 -3.77 0.72 -11.76
N GLN A 113 -4.24 1.97 -11.83
CA GLN A 113 -4.76 2.56 -13.07
C GLN A 113 -3.63 2.89 -14.04
N HIS A 114 -2.54 3.46 -13.55
CA HIS A 114 -1.35 3.78 -14.33
C HIS A 114 -0.78 2.53 -15.04
N LEU A 115 -0.70 1.41 -14.33
CA LEU A 115 -0.14 0.15 -14.83
C LEU A 115 -1.02 -0.56 -15.87
N GLN A 116 -2.28 -0.15 -16.04
CA GLN A 116 -3.12 -0.64 -17.15
C GLN A 116 -2.63 -0.16 -18.51
N THR A 117 -1.95 1.00 -18.57
CA THR A 117 -1.50 1.58 -19.85
C THR A 117 0.00 1.71 -19.98
N CYS A 118 0.72 1.85 -18.86
CA CYS A 118 2.15 2.14 -18.85
C CYS A 118 3.01 1.08 -19.55
N GLY A 119 2.59 -0.18 -19.57
CA GLY A 119 3.32 -1.28 -20.19
C GLY A 119 3.10 -1.45 -21.70
N HIS A 120 2.19 -0.71 -22.33
CA HIS A 120 1.98 -0.83 -23.78
C HIS A 120 3.23 -0.41 -24.56
N GLY A 121 3.67 -1.28 -25.47
CA GLY A 121 4.90 -1.07 -26.25
C GLY A 121 6.19 -1.13 -25.42
N LYS A 122 6.14 -1.57 -24.15
CA LYS A 122 7.32 -1.74 -23.30
C LYS A 122 7.76 -3.20 -23.26
N VAL A 123 9.06 -3.37 -23.40
CA VAL A 123 9.76 -4.65 -23.20
C VAL A 123 10.71 -4.47 -22.03
N LEU A 124 10.64 -5.37 -21.04
CA LEU A 124 11.55 -5.39 -19.91
C LEU A 124 12.38 -6.66 -19.93
N ARG A 125 13.64 -6.52 -19.49
CA ARG A 125 14.54 -7.64 -19.26
C ARG A 125 14.21 -8.29 -17.92
N MET A 126 13.88 -9.59 -17.94
CA MET A 126 13.50 -10.36 -16.76
C MET A 126 14.14 -11.76 -16.80
N PHE A 127 13.99 -12.50 -15.70
CA PHE A 127 14.68 -13.77 -15.49
C PHE A 127 13.70 -14.88 -15.09
N HIS A 128 13.98 -16.09 -15.56
CA HIS A 128 13.28 -17.31 -15.17
C HIS A 128 14.30 -18.38 -14.79
N GLY A 129 14.22 -18.89 -13.56
CA GLY A 129 15.09 -19.98 -13.11
C GLY A 129 14.42 -21.33 -13.30
N THR A 130 15.16 -22.29 -13.84
CA THR A 130 14.63 -23.64 -14.08
C THR A 130 15.75 -24.68 -14.21
N SER A 131 15.38 -25.94 -14.46
CA SER A 131 16.32 -27.03 -14.73
C SER A 131 16.97 -26.88 -16.12
N LEU A 132 18.17 -27.45 -16.32
CA LEU A 132 18.84 -27.43 -17.62
C LEU A 132 17.99 -28.04 -18.76
N MET A 133 17.26 -29.12 -18.50
CA MET A 133 16.40 -29.75 -19.51
C MET A 133 15.25 -28.83 -19.92
N ALA A 134 14.59 -28.22 -18.93
CA ALA A 134 13.51 -27.26 -19.19
C ALA A 134 14.04 -26.02 -19.90
N ALA A 135 15.21 -25.50 -19.50
CA ALA A 135 15.83 -24.35 -20.16
C ALA A 135 16.13 -24.64 -21.63
N ARG A 136 16.71 -25.80 -21.95
CA ARG A 136 16.94 -26.20 -23.36
C ARG A 136 15.64 -26.28 -24.16
N SER A 137 14.59 -26.88 -23.60
CA SER A 137 13.26 -26.93 -24.24
C SER A 137 12.70 -25.53 -24.46
N ILE A 138 12.77 -24.63 -23.48
CA ILE A 138 12.31 -23.25 -23.59
C ILE A 138 13.09 -22.47 -24.65
N MET A 139 14.42 -22.64 -24.71
CA MET A 139 15.26 -21.98 -25.71
C MET A 139 14.93 -22.44 -27.14
N GLN A 140 14.52 -23.71 -27.31
CA GLN A 140 14.21 -24.28 -28.62
C GLN A 140 12.76 -24.05 -29.07
N GLU A 141 11.82 -24.17 -28.14
CA GLU A 141 10.37 -24.24 -28.44
C GLU A 141 9.59 -23.03 -27.90
N GLY A 142 10.24 -22.18 -27.09
CA GLY A 142 9.59 -21.09 -26.38
C GLY A 142 8.96 -21.53 -25.05
N PHE A 143 8.42 -20.56 -24.32
CA PHE A 143 7.77 -20.83 -23.04
C PHE A 143 6.42 -21.53 -23.20
N ARG A 144 6.06 -22.32 -22.18
CA ARG A 144 4.72 -22.87 -21.99
C ARG A 144 4.17 -22.35 -20.68
N ALA A 145 2.88 -21.97 -20.65
CA ALA A 145 2.25 -21.49 -19.44
C ALA A 145 2.18 -22.60 -18.38
N SER A 146 2.55 -22.27 -17.14
CA SER A 146 2.21 -23.09 -15.99
C SER A 146 0.68 -23.11 -15.82
N THR A 147 0.13 -24.21 -15.32
CA THR A 147 -1.31 -24.34 -15.00
C THR A 147 -1.64 -23.91 -13.57
N LYS A 148 -0.61 -23.69 -12.72
CA LYS A 148 -0.75 -23.35 -11.30
C LYS A 148 0.22 -22.23 -10.92
N GLY A 149 0.01 -21.67 -9.73
CA GLY A 149 0.90 -20.66 -9.12
C GLY A 149 0.12 -19.60 -8.38
N LEU A 150 0.80 -18.68 -7.68
CA LEU A 150 0.16 -17.67 -6.83
C LEU A 150 -0.75 -16.71 -7.59
N LEU A 151 -0.47 -16.46 -8.87
CA LEU A 151 -1.24 -15.62 -9.78
C LEU A 151 -2.04 -16.44 -10.81
N GLY A 152 -2.20 -17.76 -10.60
CA GLY A 152 -2.88 -18.62 -11.57
C GLY A 152 -1.96 -19.06 -12.71
N SER A 153 -2.56 -19.38 -13.86
CA SER A 153 -1.82 -19.87 -15.03
C SER A 153 -1.04 -18.77 -15.74
N GLY A 154 0.15 -19.10 -16.22
CA GLY A 154 1.00 -18.19 -16.99
C GLY A 154 2.48 -18.51 -16.85
N VAL A 155 3.32 -17.62 -17.37
CA VAL A 155 4.78 -17.69 -17.28
C VAL A 155 5.24 -16.79 -16.13
N TYR A 156 5.91 -17.37 -15.15
CA TYR A 156 6.44 -16.64 -14.00
C TYR A 156 7.85 -16.17 -14.28
N VAL A 157 8.10 -14.89 -14.09
CA VAL A 157 9.39 -14.23 -14.32
C VAL A 157 9.68 -13.27 -13.16
N THR A 158 10.92 -12.83 -13.03
CA THR A 158 11.33 -11.87 -11.99
C THR A 158 12.32 -10.86 -12.55
N LYS A 159 12.31 -9.63 -12.05
CA LYS A 159 13.34 -8.63 -12.36
C LYS A 159 14.65 -8.89 -11.59
N ASP A 160 14.57 -9.61 -10.47
CA ASP A 160 15.71 -9.99 -9.65
C ASP A 160 16.23 -11.38 -10.07
N PRO A 161 17.44 -11.48 -10.64
CA PRO A 161 18.03 -12.76 -11.02
C PRO A 161 18.29 -13.65 -9.82
N SER A 162 18.61 -13.10 -8.64
CA SER A 162 18.85 -13.85 -7.40
C SER A 162 17.60 -14.58 -6.95
N LYS A 163 16.43 -13.95 -7.14
CA LYS A 163 15.14 -14.61 -6.95
C LYS A 163 14.94 -15.77 -7.93
N ALA A 164 15.32 -15.60 -9.20
CA ALA A 164 15.21 -16.66 -10.20
C ALA A 164 16.02 -17.91 -9.82
N GLN A 165 17.22 -17.72 -9.24
CA GLN A 165 18.10 -18.83 -8.81
C GLN A 165 17.43 -19.79 -7.81
N GLN A 166 16.43 -19.32 -7.05
CA GLN A 166 15.68 -20.15 -6.11
C GLN A 166 14.85 -21.25 -6.80
N TYR A 167 14.59 -21.11 -8.10
CA TYR A 167 13.75 -22.03 -8.88
C TYR A 167 14.56 -23.00 -9.75
N GLY A 168 15.86 -22.78 -9.91
CA GLY A 168 16.71 -23.72 -10.64
C GLY A 168 18.13 -23.23 -10.89
N PRO A 169 19.05 -24.15 -11.21
CA PRO A 169 20.46 -23.84 -11.41
C PRO A 169 20.76 -23.17 -12.76
N VAL A 170 19.77 -23.05 -13.65
CA VAL A 170 19.91 -22.36 -14.95
C VAL A 170 18.97 -21.17 -14.96
N ILE A 171 19.49 -20.01 -15.33
CA ILE A 171 18.72 -18.78 -15.48
C ILE A 171 18.53 -18.51 -16.96
N ILE A 172 17.28 -18.32 -17.36
CA ILE A 172 16.90 -17.86 -18.68
C ILE A 172 16.64 -16.36 -18.58
N GLU A 173 17.35 -15.60 -19.39
CA GLU A 173 17.16 -14.18 -19.56
C GLU A 173 16.10 -13.95 -20.66
N CYS A 174 15.11 -13.12 -20.37
CA CYS A 174 13.89 -12.99 -21.17
C CYS A 174 13.59 -11.52 -21.51
N ASP A 175 13.19 -11.28 -22.75
CA ASP A 175 12.51 -10.04 -23.15
C ASP A 175 11.00 -10.21 -22.97
N VAL A 176 10.42 -9.46 -22.03
CA VAL A 176 9.02 -9.58 -21.63
C VAL A 176 8.22 -8.37 -22.09
N HIS A 177 7.25 -8.60 -22.97
CA HIS A 177 6.31 -7.58 -23.42
C HIS A 177 5.24 -7.36 -22.35
N ILE A 178 5.21 -6.17 -21.72
CA ILE A 178 4.43 -5.94 -20.49
C ILE A 178 2.94 -5.74 -20.76
N GLY A 179 2.56 -4.79 -21.62
CA GLY A 179 1.15 -4.51 -21.90
C GLY A 179 0.36 -4.03 -20.68
N ALA A 180 -0.90 -4.45 -20.56
CA ALA A 180 -1.75 -4.08 -19.43
C ALA A 180 -1.48 -4.96 -18.19
N VAL A 181 -1.27 -4.34 -17.02
CA VAL A 181 -0.89 -5.05 -15.79
C VAL A 181 -2.01 -5.01 -14.74
N ALA A 182 -2.41 -6.17 -14.24
CA ALA A 182 -3.26 -6.32 -13.07
C ALA A 182 -2.43 -6.24 -11.78
N VAL A 183 -2.72 -5.25 -10.93
CA VAL A 183 -2.05 -5.10 -9.63
C VAL A 183 -2.80 -5.88 -8.56
N ILE A 184 -2.17 -6.92 -8.00
CA ILE A 184 -2.72 -7.76 -6.95
C ILE A 184 -2.07 -7.35 -5.61
N ASN A 185 -2.68 -6.39 -4.92
CA ASN A 185 -2.10 -5.74 -3.74
C ASN A 185 -2.81 -6.06 -2.40
N LYS A 186 -3.72 -7.03 -2.38
CA LYS A 186 -4.40 -7.48 -1.16
C LYS A 186 -4.68 -8.98 -1.19
N ARG A 187 -4.76 -9.58 0.00
CA ARG A 187 -5.19 -10.98 0.13
C ARG A 187 -6.63 -11.15 -0.39
N HIS A 188 -6.91 -12.31 -0.95
CA HIS A 188 -8.23 -12.63 -1.53
C HIS A 188 -8.69 -11.64 -2.60
N HIS A 189 -7.74 -11.12 -3.41
CA HIS A 189 -8.09 -10.26 -4.54
C HIS A 189 -8.97 -11.04 -5.53
N SER A 190 -10.11 -10.48 -5.93
CA SER A 190 -11.15 -11.17 -6.72
C SER A 190 -10.60 -11.78 -8.01
N ILE A 191 -9.72 -11.05 -8.70
CA ILE A 191 -9.13 -11.48 -9.97
C ILE A 191 -7.75 -12.16 -9.86
N GLN A 192 -7.26 -12.48 -8.65
CA GLN A 192 -5.89 -12.96 -8.43
C GLN A 192 -5.49 -14.15 -9.32
N LYS A 193 -6.44 -15.03 -9.67
CA LYS A 193 -6.20 -16.22 -10.51
C LYS A 193 -6.81 -16.13 -11.91
N CYS A 194 -7.58 -15.07 -12.21
CA CYS A 194 -8.36 -14.94 -13.45
C CYS A 194 -8.23 -13.55 -14.10
N TRP A 195 -7.22 -12.77 -13.73
CA TRP A 195 -6.91 -11.46 -14.30
C TRP A 195 -6.74 -11.50 -15.82
N SER A 196 -6.22 -12.59 -16.39
CA SER A 196 -6.09 -12.73 -17.85
C SER A 196 -7.46 -12.74 -18.55
N ALA A 197 -8.48 -13.35 -17.93
CA ALA A 197 -9.85 -13.29 -18.44
C ALA A 197 -10.47 -11.89 -18.38
N HIS A 198 -9.87 -10.97 -17.62
CA HIS A 198 -10.25 -9.56 -17.55
C HIS A 198 -9.45 -8.68 -18.53
N GLY A 199 -8.70 -9.28 -19.46
CA GLY A 199 -7.98 -8.56 -20.52
C GLY A 199 -6.60 -8.04 -20.13
N PHE A 200 -6.05 -8.47 -18.99
CA PHE A 200 -4.70 -8.09 -18.57
C PHE A 200 -3.65 -9.04 -19.17
N ASP A 201 -2.55 -8.46 -19.67
CA ASP A 201 -1.42 -9.19 -20.23
C ASP A 201 -0.51 -9.78 -19.13
N CYS A 202 -0.31 -9.01 -18.06
CA CYS A 202 0.48 -9.38 -16.91
C CYS A 202 -0.30 -9.23 -15.59
N ALA A 203 0.08 -9.99 -14.58
CA ALA A 203 -0.25 -9.71 -13.20
C ALA A 203 1.02 -9.47 -12.37
N TRP A 204 0.90 -8.54 -11.43
CA TRP A 204 1.99 -8.15 -10.54
C TRP A 204 1.50 -8.08 -9.09
N ILE A 205 2.21 -8.75 -8.19
CA ILE A 205 2.08 -8.54 -6.74
C ILE A 205 3.17 -7.56 -6.33
N PRO A 206 2.83 -6.35 -5.83
CA PRO A 206 3.83 -5.40 -5.36
C PRO A 206 4.58 -5.91 -4.12
N PRO A 207 5.84 -5.49 -3.92
CA PRO A 207 6.57 -5.81 -2.71
C PRO A 207 5.87 -5.22 -1.49
N HIS A 208 5.94 -5.92 -0.35
CA HIS A 208 5.34 -5.53 0.93
C HIS A 208 3.83 -5.25 0.90
N SER A 209 3.10 -5.80 -0.09
CA SER A 209 1.63 -5.69 -0.19
C SER A 209 0.88 -6.57 0.81
N GLY A 210 1.57 -7.44 1.55
CA GLY A 210 0.96 -8.40 2.48
C GLY A 210 0.25 -9.59 1.79
N VAL A 211 0.39 -9.73 0.47
CA VAL A 211 -0.13 -10.87 -0.30
C VAL A 211 0.78 -12.09 -0.15
N VAL A 212 2.09 -11.88 -0.28
CA VAL A 212 3.12 -12.91 -0.06
C VAL A 212 3.69 -12.72 1.34
N SER A 213 3.82 -13.80 2.12
CA SER A 213 4.34 -13.75 3.50
C SER A 213 5.77 -13.23 3.58
N THR A 214 6.61 -13.50 2.58
CA THR A 214 7.98 -12.99 2.48
C THR A 214 8.05 -11.50 2.11
N GLY A 215 6.93 -10.91 1.67
CA GLY A 215 6.89 -9.53 1.17
C GLY A 215 7.53 -9.33 -0.20
N MET A 216 7.97 -10.40 -0.88
CA MET A 216 8.55 -10.30 -2.23
C MET A 216 7.50 -10.05 -3.30
N GLU A 217 7.90 -9.38 -4.38
CA GLU A 217 7.04 -9.19 -5.56
C GLU A 217 6.90 -10.47 -6.40
N GLU A 218 5.81 -10.62 -7.15
CA GLU A 218 5.60 -11.72 -8.11
C GLU A 218 5.13 -11.16 -9.45
N HIS A 219 5.63 -11.72 -10.55
CA HIS A 219 5.18 -11.37 -11.90
C HIS A 219 4.70 -12.63 -12.64
N CYS A 220 3.58 -12.51 -13.35
CA CYS A 220 3.04 -13.57 -14.19
C CYS A 220 2.56 -12.99 -15.51
N VAL A 221 2.94 -13.62 -16.62
CA VAL A 221 2.56 -13.22 -17.99
C VAL A 221 1.58 -14.25 -18.53
N SER A 222 0.46 -13.79 -19.08
CA SER A 222 -0.65 -14.67 -19.47
C SER A 222 -0.33 -15.49 -20.71
N ASP A 223 0.15 -14.82 -21.75
CA ASP A 223 0.53 -15.41 -23.03
C ASP A 223 2.04 -15.69 -23.08
N PRO A 224 2.47 -16.96 -23.16
CA PRO A 224 3.89 -17.30 -23.26
C PRO A 224 4.61 -16.65 -24.45
N ARG A 225 3.91 -16.31 -25.53
CA ARG A 225 4.49 -15.65 -26.71
C ARG A 225 5.00 -14.24 -26.43
N ARG A 226 4.59 -13.64 -25.31
CA ARG A 226 5.07 -12.33 -24.84
C ARG A 226 6.39 -12.42 -24.10
N VAL A 227 6.87 -13.63 -23.80
CA VAL A 227 8.13 -13.91 -23.11
C VAL A 227 9.09 -14.54 -24.10
N VAL A 228 10.04 -13.76 -24.59
CA VAL A 228 11.05 -14.22 -25.56
C VAL A 228 12.31 -14.61 -24.79
N ALA A 229 12.69 -15.89 -24.84
CA ALA A 229 13.96 -16.34 -24.27
C ALA A 229 15.12 -15.83 -25.13
N VAL A 230 16.07 -15.12 -24.50
CA VAL A 230 17.19 -14.45 -25.19
C VAL A 230 18.48 -15.23 -24.99
N SER A 231 18.77 -15.61 -23.75
CA SER A 231 19.98 -16.33 -23.38
C SER A 231 19.70 -17.25 -22.19
N MET A 232 20.56 -18.23 -21.96
CA MET A 232 20.58 -18.99 -20.71
C MET A 232 22.00 -19.12 -20.17
N SER A 233 22.15 -19.06 -18.86
CA SER A 233 23.45 -19.19 -18.18
C SER A 233 23.31 -20.00 -16.90
N SER A 234 24.45 -20.43 -16.36
CA SER A 234 24.48 -21.01 -15.01
C SER A 234 24.07 -19.94 -14.00
N ALA A 235 23.29 -20.33 -12.99
CA ALA A 235 22.92 -19.47 -11.87
C ALA A 235 24.15 -18.85 -11.18
N LEU A 236 25.27 -19.57 -11.14
CA LEU A 236 26.52 -19.11 -10.53
C LEU A 236 27.21 -17.98 -11.30
N GLU A 237 26.85 -17.77 -12.56
CA GLU A 237 27.47 -16.76 -13.44
C GLU A 237 26.66 -15.46 -13.49
N VAL A 238 25.42 -15.47 -13.00
CA VAL A 238 24.53 -14.31 -13.04
C VAL A 238 24.92 -13.35 -11.91
N ARG A 239 25.52 -12.22 -12.29
CA ARG A 239 25.86 -11.15 -11.35
C ARG A 239 24.57 -10.38 -10.99
N PRO A 240 24.34 -10.06 -9.70
CA PRO A 240 23.26 -9.16 -9.35
C PRO A 240 23.47 -7.79 -10.02
N PRO A 241 22.39 -7.04 -10.32
CA PRO A 241 22.51 -5.66 -10.77
C PRO A 241 23.30 -4.86 -9.72
N LEU A 242 24.25 -4.03 -10.20
CA LEU A 242 24.98 -3.06 -9.37
C LEU A 242 24.04 -2.03 -8.73
#